data_AF-A0A0N0ACE3-F1
#
_entry.id   AF-A0A0N0ACE3-F1
#
_cell.length_a   1.000
_cell.length_b   1.000
_cell.length_c   1.000
_cell.angle_alpha   90.00
_cell.angle_beta   90.00
_cell.angle_gamma   90.00
#
_symmetry.space_group_name_H-M   'P 1'
#
loop_
_entity.id
_entity.type
_entity.pdbx_description
1 polymer ?
#
loop_
_entity_poly.entity_id
_entity_poly.type
_entity_poly.pdbx_seq_one_letter_code
_entity_poly.pdbx_strand_id
1 'polypeptide(L)'
;MKLYDEAPDNHHVRIRLVVMYADTHKYFGWHHNYDGWGTYKEFPSHVSQGGNIFDVGIQAAVFEGDRRIDHCTKWVSGGSKDPS
;
A
#
# COMPACT_ATOMS: atom_id res chain seq x y z
N MET A 1 -4.51 7.95 -2.12
CA MET A 1 -3.23 7.22 -2.19
C MET A 1 -2.79 7.17 -3.64
N LYS A 2 -1.50 7.38 -3.95
CA LYS A 2 -0.99 7.32 -5.33
C LYS A 2 -0.03 6.14 -5.47
N LEU A 3 -0.16 5.39 -6.55
CA LEU A 3 0.74 4.29 -6.90
C LEU A 3 1.36 4.60 -8.25
N TYR A 4 2.69 4.71 -8.28
CA TYR A 4 3.48 4.96 -9.47
C TYR A 4 4.34 3.74 -9.75
N ASP A 5 4.39 3.32 -11.01
CA ASP A 5 5.25 2.23 -11.45
C ASP A 5 6.55 2.81 -12.06
N GLU A 6 7.64 2.73 -11.31
CA GLU A 6 8.92 3.37 -11.64
C GLU A 6 9.83 2.49 -12.51
N ALA A 7 9.58 1.18 -12.58
CA ALA A 7 10.49 0.21 -13.18
C ALA A 7 9.86 -0.47 -14.41
N PRO A 8 10.58 -0.57 -15.54
CA PRO A 8 10.13 -1.35 -16.69
C PRO A 8 10.48 -2.85 -16.50
N ASP A 9 10.13 -3.43 -15.37
CA ASP A 9 10.50 -4.81 -14.98
C ASP A 9 9.40 -5.85 -15.26
N ASN A 10 8.29 -5.41 -15.89
CA ASN A 10 7.12 -6.22 -16.20
C ASN A 10 6.44 -6.84 -14.95
N HIS A 11 6.66 -6.25 -13.76
CA HIS A 11 5.92 -6.62 -12.57
C HIS A 11 4.66 -5.76 -12.41
N HIS A 12 3.72 -6.26 -11.63
CA HIS A 12 2.51 -5.52 -11.27
C HIS A 12 2.61 -5.03 -9.84
N VAL A 13 2.65 -3.71 -9.69
CA VAL A 13 2.62 -3.07 -8.38
C VAL A 13 1.18 -2.98 -7.87
N ARG A 14 1.02 -3.20 -6.57
CA ARG A 14 -0.25 -3.06 -5.84
C ARG A 14 -0.07 -2.20 -4.61
N ILE A 15 -1.11 -1.47 -4.22
CA ILE A 15 -1.15 -0.59 -3.05
C ILE A 15 -2.38 -0.89 -2.19
N ARG A 16 -2.27 -0.79 -0.87
CA ARG A 16 -3.42 -0.85 0.04
C ARG A 16 -3.26 0.08 1.24
N LEU A 17 -4.39 0.47 1.82
CA LEU A 17 -4.46 1.11 3.12
C LEU A 17 -4.28 0.04 4.21
N VAL A 18 -3.54 0.39 5.26
CA VAL A 18 -3.43 -0.38 6.50
C VAL A 18 -3.78 0.55 7.66
N VAL A 19 -4.57 0.07 8.61
CA VAL A 19 -4.95 0.84 9.79
C VAL A 19 -4.54 0.05 11.02
N MET A 20 -3.82 0.71 11.93
CA MET A 20 -3.46 0.19 13.23
C MET A 20 -4.51 0.67 14.25
N TYR A 21 -5.20 -0.28 14.87
CA TYR A 21 -6.06 -0.07 16.02
C TYR A 21 -5.33 -0.53 17.30
N ALA A 22 -5.95 -0.33 18.47
CA ALA A 22 -5.37 -0.68 19.77
C ALA A 22 -4.88 -2.13 19.87
N ASP A 23 -5.61 -3.03 19.24
CA ASP A 23 -5.52 -4.48 19.41
C ASP A 23 -5.28 -5.23 18.09
N THR A 24 -5.39 -4.57 16.95
CA THR A 24 -5.34 -5.22 15.65
C THR A 24 -4.92 -4.32 14.50
N HIS A 25 -4.51 -4.93 13.40
CA HIS A 25 -4.29 -4.28 12.12
C HIS A 25 -5.40 -4.66 11.15
N LYS A 26 -6.01 -3.65 10.53
CA LYS A 26 -6.93 -3.85 9.42
C LYS A 26 -6.22 -3.57 8.10
N TYR A 27 -6.21 -4.57 7.24
CA TYR A 27 -5.68 -4.47 5.89
C TYR A 27 -6.84 -4.34 4.91
N PHE A 28 -6.86 -3.23 4.16
CA PHE A 28 -7.87 -3.04 3.12
C PHE A 28 -7.47 -3.80 1.85
N GLY A 29 -8.42 -3.94 0.92
CA GLY A 29 -8.18 -4.61 -0.35
C GLY A 29 -7.05 -3.96 -1.15
N TRP A 30 -6.38 -4.77 -1.98
CA TRP A 30 -5.36 -4.28 -2.89
C TRP A 30 -5.98 -3.50 -4.05
N HIS A 31 -5.34 -2.39 -4.41
CA HIS A 31 -5.55 -1.68 -5.66
C HIS A 31 -4.33 -1.89 -6.55
N HIS A 32 -4.56 -1.91 -7.86
CA HIS A 32 -3.56 -2.32 -8.84
C HIS A 32 -3.31 -1.19 -9.84
N ASN A 33 -2.05 -1.02 -10.25
CA ASN A 33 -1.73 -0.30 -11.46
C ASN A 33 -1.25 -1.29 -12.53
N TYR A 34 -2.07 -1.52 -13.56
CA TYR A 34 -1.74 -2.40 -14.69
C TYR A 34 -1.36 -1.63 -15.95
N ASP A 35 -1.37 -0.29 -15.91
CA ASP A 35 -1.10 0.54 -17.09
C ASP A 35 0.41 0.57 -17.42
N GLY A 36 1.24 0.00 -16.54
CA GLY A 36 2.65 -0.26 -16.73
C GLY A 36 3.57 0.90 -16.35
N TRP A 37 4.84 0.76 -16.70
CA TRP A 37 5.90 1.69 -16.40
C TRP A 37 5.56 3.15 -16.77
N GLY A 38 5.88 4.09 -15.87
CA GLY A 38 5.71 5.52 -16.08
C GLY A 38 4.27 6.01 -15.89
N THR A 39 3.36 5.15 -15.44
CA THR A 39 1.97 5.51 -15.17
C THR A 39 1.71 5.60 -13.67
N TYR A 40 0.77 6.46 -13.27
CA TYR A 40 0.26 6.50 -11.90
C TYR A 40 -1.25 6.33 -11.85
N LYS A 41 -1.74 5.77 -10.75
CA LYS A 41 -3.16 5.81 -10.38
C LYS A 41 -3.36 6.40 -9.01
N GLU A 42 -4.48 7.10 -8.85
CA GLU A 42 -4.93 7.63 -7.57
C GLU A 42 -6.17 6.89 -7.08
N PHE A 43 -6.09 6.40 -5.85
CA PHE A 43 -7.16 5.65 -5.20
C PHE A 43 -7.65 6.44 -3.98
N PRO A 44 -8.91 6.91 -3.99
CA PRO A 44 -9.56 7.41 -2.79
C PRO A 44 -9.81 6.24 -1.83
N SER A 45 -9.55 6.46 -0.54
CA SER A 45 -9.79 5.45 0.49
C SER A 45 -10.23 6.13 1.77
N HIS A 46 -11.00 5.41 2.57
CA HIS A 46 -11.55 5.90 3.83
C HIS A 46 -11.73 4.72 4.79
N VAL A 47 -11.75 5.04 6.09
CA VAL A 47 -12.04 4.08 7.16
C VAL A 47 -13.49 4.32 7.59
N SER A 48 -14.36 3.32 7.40
CA SER A 48 -15.78 3.44 7.73
C SER A 48 -16.16 2.87 9.10
N GLN A 49 -15.28 2.11 9.74
CA GLN A 49 -15.53 1.53 11.07
C GLN A 49 -14.95 2.43 12.17
N GLY A 50 -15.79 2.73 13.16
CA GLY A 50 -15.39 3.42 14.39
C GLY A 50 -14.49 2.54 15.26
N GLY A 51 -13.53 3.19 15.94
CA GLY A 51 -12.54 2.57 16.79
C GLY A 51 -11.39 3.55 17.05
N ASN A 52 -10.57 3.27 18.06
CA ASN A 52 -9.39 4.08 18.35
C ASN A 52 -8.30 3.75 17.32
N ILE A 53 -8.19 4.57 16.27
CA ILE A 53 -7.11 4.47 15.28
C ILE A 53 -5.85 5.03 15.94
N PHE A 54 -4.81 4.20 16.03
CA PHE A 54 -3.49 4.58 16.53
C PHE A 54 -2.59 5.08 15.41
N ASP A 55 -2.70 4.46 14.22
CA ASP A 55 -1.93 4.88 13.07
C ASP A 55 -2.58 4.43 11.75
N VAL A 56 -2.15 5.04 10.67
CA VAL A 56 -2.53 4.70 9.31
C VAL A 56 -1.26 4.48 8.50
N GLY A 57 -1.25 3.45 7.67
CA GLY A 57 -0.13 3.08 6.83
C GLY A 57 -0.54 2.85 5.39
N ILE A 58 0.42 3.04 4.50
CA ILE A 58 0.31 2.68 3.09
C ILE A 58 1.24 1.50 2.87
N GLN A 59 0.69 0.39 2.37
CA GLN A 59 1.49 -0.74 1.97
C GLN A 59 1.54 -0.83 0.44
N ALA A 60 2.74 -0.85 -0.11
CA ALA A 60 2.99 -1.12 -1.52
C ALA A 60 3.67 -2.49 -1.66
N ALA A 61 3.40 -3.18 -2.76
CA ALA A 61 3.90 -4.54 -2.97
C ALA A 61 4.03 -4.89 -4.45
N VAL A 62 4.99 -5.76 -4.75
CA VAL A 62 5.24 -6.30 -6.10
C VAL A 62 4.64 -7.71 -6.19
N PHE A 63 3.95 -8.00 -7.28
CA PHE A 63 3.31 -9.29 -7.52
C PHE A 63 3.74 -9.91 -8.86
N GLU A 64 3.93 -11.23 -8.85
CA GLU A 64 3.94 -12.09 -10.05
C GLU A 64 2.66 -12.92 -10.06
N GLY A 65 1.75 -12.61 -10.98
CA GLY A 65 0.37 -13.13 -10.90
C GLY A 65 -0.26 -12.73 -9.57
N ASP A 66 -0.64 -13.72 -8.76
CA ASP A 66 -1.19 -13.51 -7.40
C ASP A 66 -0.18 -13.73 -6.27
N ARG A 67 1.06 -14.09 -6.60
CA ARG A 67 2.13 -14.27 -5.62
C ARG A 67 2.77 -12.92 -5.30
N ARG A 68 2.68 -12.50 -4.04
CA ARG A 68 3.42 -11.33 -3.53
C ARG A 68 4.90 -11.68 -3.41
N ILE A 69 5.76 -10.93 -4.09
CA ILE A 69 7.22 -11.12 -4.09
C ILE A 69 7.86 -10.28 -3.00
N ASP A 70 7.44 -9.02 -2.92
CA ASP A 70 7.99 -8.04 -1.99
C ASP A 70 6.91 -7.06 -1.53
N HIS A 71 7.14 -6.42 -0.38
CA HIS A 71 6.29 -5.33 0.10
C HIS A 71 7.00 -4.41 1.09
N CYS A 72 6.61 -3.14 1.09
CA CYS A 72 6.98 -2.17 2.10
C CYS A 72 5.73 -1.53 2.70
N THR A 73 5.78 -1.15 3.98
CA THR A 73 4.71 -0.39 4.64
C THR A 73 5.28 0.90 5.17
N LYS A 74 4.67 2.03 4.81
CA LYS A 74 5.00 3.34 5.37
C LYS A 74 3.87 3.82 6.27
N TRP A 75 4.18 4.01 7.54
CA TRP A 75 3.25 4.51 8.55
C TRP A 75 3.26 6.04 8.61
N VAL A 76 2.11 6.65 8.91
CA VAL A 76 1.98 8.12 9.00
C VAL A 76 2.69 8.65 10.24
N SER A 77 2.60 7.95 11.38
CA SER A 77 3.35 8.34 12.59
C SER A 77 4.86 8.18 12.42
N GLY A 78 5.29 7.29 11.52
CA GLY A 78 6.68 6.97 11.22
C GLY A 78 7.18 7.68 9.96
N GLY A 79 7.33 9.00 10.02
CA GLY A 79 8.13 9.73 9.04
C GLY A 79 9.55 9.14 8.96
N SER A 80 9.87 8.56 7.80
CA SER A 80 11.19 8.04 7.36
C SER A 80 11.92 7.09 8.33
N LYS A 81 11.66 5.78 8.19
CA LYS A 81 12.76 4.81 8.26
C LYS A 81 12.68 3.94 7.02
N ASP A 82 13.60 4.20 6.09
CA ASP A 82 13.87 3.36 4.94
C ASP A 82 14.24 1.95 5.40
N PRO A 83 13.94 0.90 4.62
CA PRO A 83 14.34 -0.46 4.95
C PRO A 83 15.87 -0.58 4.92
N SER A 84 16.38 -1.36 5.87
CA SER A 84 17.76 -1.84 5.94
C SER A 84 17.94 -3.08 5.07
#